data_AF-A0A521EN00-F1
#
_entry.id   AF-A0A521EN00-F1
#
_cell.length_a   1.000
_cell.length_b   1.000
_cell.length_c   1.000
_cell.angle_alpha   90.00
_cell.angle_beta   90.00
_cell.angle_gamma   90.00
#
_symmetry.space_group_name_H-M   'P 1'
#
loop_
_entity.id
_entity.type
_entity.pdbx_description
1 polymer ?
#
loop_
_entity_poly.entity_id
_entity_poly.type
_entity_poly.pdbx_seq_one_letter_code
_entity_poly.pdbx_strand_id
1 'polypeptide(L)'
;MVEAATELIRTTENVIDAISGRRITGTFAIGSVRTSAIGLLPRAISRLISNHSGLKIRLRVGLSETLMQDVASGHLDTAMIAENGVSSPDVVWTPFIREPLCLVAPLGTPPAPLQQMLATHPYVRFKANVPLAKVIDRELSRMNPVLNEIAEMDNVAAVIACVANGLGISIVPQVATQNVSPQLVTIPFGDTPVYRQIGLLRRHTSPRHQLIDELHEHLAAVSGEYGVGLDTTGRSKA
;
A
#
# COMPACT_ATOMS: atom_id res chain seq x y z
N MET A 1 23.85 12.89 20.56
CA MET A 1 23.37 12.57 21.93
C MET A 1 21.88 12.20 21.97
N VAL A 2 20.99 12.91 21.24
CA VAL A 2 19.55 12.57 21.19
C VAL A 2 19.28 11.21 20.52
N GLU A 3 19.99 10.85 19.45
CA GLU A 3 19.85 9.54 18.80
C GLU A 3 20.24 8.38 19.72
N ALA A 4 21.39 8.47 20.39
CA ALA A 4 21.84 7.45 21.34
C ALA A 4 20.84 7.25 22.50
N ALA A 5 20.27 8.34 23.02
CA ALA A 5 19.23 8.26 24.05
C ALA A 5 17.93 7.62 23.54
N THR A 6 17.54 7.92 22.29
CA THR A 6 16.34 7.34 21.66
C THR A 6 16.50 5.83 21.45
N GLU A 7 17.69 5.38 21.02
CA GLU A 7 17.97 3.95 20.84
C GLU A 7 18.02 3.18 22.17
N LEU A 8 18.53 3.81 23.23
CA LEU A 8 18.53 3.23 24.59
C LEU A 8 17.11 3.04 25.13
N ILE A 9 16.25 4.05 24.95
CA ILE A 9 14.82 3.95 25.32
C ILE A 9 14.14 2.84 24.51
N ARG A 10 14.34 2.81 23.19
CA ARG A 10 13.75 1.81 22.31
C ARG A 10 14.19 0.39 22.67
N THR A 11 15.47 0.21 23.00
CA THR A 11 16.01 -1.07 23.45
C THR A 11 15.38 -1.52 24.77
N THR A 12 15.20 -0.59 25.71
CA THR A 12 14.58 -0.88 27.01
C THR A 12 13.11 -1.27 26.85
N GLU A 13 12.35 -0.55 26.02
CA GLU A 13 10.96 -0.90 25.68
C GLU A 13 10.86 -2.30 25.06
N ASN A 14 11.77 -2.65 24.15
CA ASN A 14 11.79 -3.98 23.51
C ASN A 14 12.04 -5.11 24.52
N VAL A 15 12.92 -4.91 25.50
CA VAL A 15 13.20 -5.90 26.56
C VAL A 15 12.00 -6.05 27.50
N ILE A 16 11.35 -4.94 27.85
CA ILE A 16 10.12 -4.96 28.66
C ILE A 16 9.03 -5.74 27.92
N ASP A 17 8.83 -5.51 26.62
CA ASP A 17 7.84 -6.22 25.82
C ASP A 17 8.12 -7.73 25.76
N ALA A 18 9.39 -8.13 25.61
CA ALA A 18 9.80 -9.53 25.59
C ALA A 18 9.57 -10.26 26.93
N ILE A 19 9.64 -9.54 28.07
CA ILE A 19 9.47 -10.10 29.42
C ILE A 19 8.00 -10.09 29.87
N SER A 20 7.22 -9.09 29.43
CA SER A 20 5.89 -8.82 30.02
C SER A 20 4.79 -9.79 29.59
N GLY A 21 5.00 -10.59 28.54
CA GLY A 21 4.15 -11.70 28.10
C GLY A 21 2.68 -11.38 27.76
N ARG A 22 2.17 -10.17 28.02
CA ARG A 22 0.74 -9.79 27.87
C ARG A 22 0.46 -8.33 27.53
N ARG A 23 1.46 -7.43 27.49
CA ARG A 23 1.24 -6.04 27.07
C ARG A 23 2.40 -5.58 26.21
N ILE A 24 2.19 -5.55 24.90
CA ILE A 24 3.10 -4.87 23.98
C ILE A 24 2.89 -3.36 24.16
N THR A 25 3.95 -2.64 24.49
CA THR A 25 3.93 -1.21 24.82
C THR A 25 5.00 -0.46 24.02
N GLY A 26 4.94 0.88 24.06
CA GLY A 26 5.91 1.74 23.38
C GLY A 26 5.44 2.20 22.01
N THR A 27 6.37 2.68 21.19
CA THR A 27 6.07 3.26 19.86
C THR A 27 6.42 2.29 18.74
N PHE A 28 5.43 1.95 17.91
CA PHE A 28 5.62 1.19 16.68
C PHE A 28 5.71 2.14 15.48
N ALA A 29 6.90 2.21 14.88
CA ALA A 29 7.20 3.11 13.78
C ALA A 29 6.96 2.42 12.43
N ILE A 30 5.96 2.89 11.68
CA ILE A 30 5.48 2.29 10.44
C ILE A 30 5.69 3.25 9.27
N GLY A 31 6.34 2.77 8.22
CA GLY A 31 6.40 3.42 6.91
C GLY A 31 5.23 3.03 6.02
N SER A 32 4.79 3.92 5.13
CA SER A 32 3.78 3.57 4.13
C SER A 32 3.94 4.37 2.84
N VAL A 33 3.78 3.71 1.70
CA VAL A 33 3.49 4.41 0.45
C VAL A 33 2.12 5.10 0.52
N ARG A 34 1.97 6.23 -0.19
CA ARG A 34 0.82 7.13 -0.09
C ARG A 34 -0.54 6.43 -0.23
N THR A 35 -0.69 5.57 -1.24
CA THR A 35 -1.95 4.87 -1.50
C THR A 35 -2.36 3.90 -0.39
N SER A 36 -1.38 3.30 0.30
CA SER A 36 -1.66 2.37 1.40
C SER A 36 -2.02 3.12 2.68
N ALA A 37 -1.47 4.33 2.87
CA ALA A 37 -1.72 5.18 4.03
C ALA A 37 -3.16 5.75 4.07
N ILE A 38 -3.85 5.82 2.93
CA ILE A 38 -5.22 6.35 2.83
C ILE A 38 -6.31 5.28 2.93
N GLY A 39 -5.95 3.99 2.92
CA GLY A 39 -6.91 2.88 2.84
C GLY A 39 -6.61 1.74 3.82
N LEU A 40 -5.74 0.81 3.41
CA LEU A 40 -5.51 -0.44 4.14
C LEU A 40 -4.86 -0.23 5.51
N LEU A 41 -3.86 0.65 5.60
CA LEU A 41 -3.07 0.79 6.83
C LEU A 41 -3.90 1.33 8.01
N PRO A 42 -4.68 2.43 7.88
CA PRO A 42 -5.52 2.91 8.97
C PRO A 42 -6.48 1.84 9.55
N ARG A 43 -7.04 0.98 8.69
CA ARG A 43 -7.93 -0.10 9.11
C ARG A 43 -7.18 -1.17 9.91
N ALA A 44 -6.00 -1.57 9.44
CA ALA A 44 -5.18 -2.57 10.13
C ALA A 44 -4.60 -2.06 11.45
N ILE A 45 -4.09 -0.82 11.52
CA ILE A 45 -3.57 -0.25 12.78
C ILE A 45 -4.68 -0.02 13.81
N SER A 46 -5.90 0.29 13.37
CA SER A 46 -7.03 0.44 14.30
C SER A 46 -7.33 -0.88 15.01
N ARG A 47 -7.22 -2.00 14.29
CA ARG A 47 -7.38 -3.34 14.89
C ARG A 47 -6.20 -3.68 15.80
N LEU A 48 -4.97 -3.39 15.37
CA LEU A 48 -3.75 -3.61 16.15
C LEU A 48 -3.78 -2.87 17.50
N ILE A 49 -4.14 -1.58 17.49
CA ILE A 49 -4.25 -0.75 18.71
C ILE A 49 -5.35 -1.29 19.64
N SER A 50 -6.46 -1.82 19.09
CA SER A 50 -7.52 -2.41 19.91
C SER A 50 -7.06 -3.65 20.68
N ASN A 51 -6.08 -4.39 20.15
CA ASN A 51 -5.48 -5.54 20.82
C ASN A 51 -4.37 -5.13 21.81
N HIS A 52 -3.70 -4.00 21.56
CA HIS A 52 -2.55 -3.51 22.33
C HIS A 52 -2.77 -2.07 22.80
N SER A 53 -3.53 -1.88 23.89
CA SER A 53 -3.94 -0.55 24.38
C SER A 53 -2.78 0.36 24.83
N GLY A 54 -1.57 -0.20 25.04
CA GLY A 54 -0.35 0.55 25.38
C GLY A 54 0.50 0.95 24.17
N LEU A 55 0.09 0.58 22.95
CA LEU A 55 0.84 0.81 21.73
C LEU A 55 0.55 2.20 21.16
N LYS A 56 1.62 2.94 20.80
CA LYS A 56 1.53 4.18 20.02
C LYS A 56 2.01 3.94 18.60
N ILE A 57 1.34 4.50 17.61
CA ILE A 57 1.73 4.40 16.21
C ILE A 57 2.44 5.69 15.79
N ARG A 58 3.64 5.56 15.20
CA ARG A 58 4.31 6.64 14.48
C ARG A 58 4.28 6.31 12.99
N LEU A 59 3.49 7.05 12.22
CA LEU A 59 3.35 6.85 10.78
C LEU A 59 4.28 7.79 9.99
N ARG A 60 5.02 7.24 9.04
CA ARG A 60 5.79 8.01 8.05
C ARG A 60 5.34 7.64 6.64
N VAL A 61 4.89 8.63 5.87
CA VAL A 61 4.54 8.44 4.46
C VAL A 61 5.72 8.84 3.58
N GLY A 62 6.10 7.98 2.64
CA GLY A 62 7.30 8.18 1.82
C GLY A 62 7.35 7.37 0.54
N LEU A 63 8.44 7.52 -0.21
CA LEU A 63 8.78 6.69 -1.37
C LEU A 63 9.35 5.35 -0.90
N SER A 64 9.15 4.29 -1.67
CA SER A 64 9.58 2.93 -1.31
C SER A 64 11.08 2.86 -0.99
N GLU A 65 11.92 3.57 -1.76
CA GLU A 65 13.37 3.57 -1.60
C GLU A 65 13.78 4.17 -0.25
N THR A 66 13.21 5.32 0.12
CA THR A 66 13.50 5.97 1.41
C THR A 66 13.00 5.13 2.58
N LEU A 67 11.78 4.59 2.47
CA LEU A 67 11.22 3.75 3.53
C LEU A 67 12.02 2.45 3.73
N MET A 68 12.55 1.88 2.65
CA MET A 68 13.42 0.71 2.72
C MET A 68 14.71 1.02 3.49
N GLN A 69 15.34 2.17 3.21
CA GLN A 69 16.53 2.61 3.94
C GLN A 69 16.23 2.85 5.42
N ASP A 70 15.10 3.46 5.73
CA ASP A 70 14.68 3.71 7.11
C ASP A 70 14.41 2.42 7.90
N VAL A 71 13.86 1.37 7.25
CA VAL A 71 13.69 0.05 7.88
C VAL A 71 15.03 -0.64 8.08
N ALA A 72 15.90 -0.63 7.07
CA ALA A 72 17.23 -1.25 7.16
C ALA A 72 18.08 -0.63 8.28
N SER A 73 18.04 0.70 8.42
CA SER A 73 18.73 1.44 9.48
C SER A 73 18.03 1.41 10.84
N GLY A 74 16.82 0.84 10.93
CA GLY A 74 16.07 0.71 12.19
C GLY A 74 15.34 1.97 12.66
N HIS A 75 15.27 3.03 11.84
CA HIS A 75 14.45 4.22 12.08
C HIS A 75 12.93 3.91 11.97
N LEU A 76 12.58 2.89 11.18
CA LEU A 76 11.25 2.31 11.12
C LEU A 76 11.33 0.83 11.53
N ASP A 77 10.30 0.35 12.22
CA ASP A 77 10.18 -1.07 12.57
C ASP A 77 9.71 -1.90 11.37
N THR A 78 8.85 -1.32 10.52
CA THR A 78 8.36 -1.91 9.28
C THR A 78 7.91 -0.84 8.29
N ALA A 79 7.75 -1.20 7.01
CA ALA A 79 7.16 -0.32 6.01
C ALA A 79 6.30 -1.07 4.98
N MET A 80 5.13 -0.51 4.66
CA MET A 80 4.30 -0.95 3.55
C MET A 80 4.80 -0.32 2.24
N ILE A 81 5.34 -1.14 1.36
CA ILE A 81 5.83 -0.69 0.06
C ILE A 81 5.30 -1.56 -1.08
N ALA A 82 5.17 -0.95 -2.25
CA ALA A 82 4.95 -1.68 -3.48
C ALA A 82 6.17 -2.52 -3.82
N GLU A 83 5.93 -3.66 -4.47
CA GLU A 83 6.99 -4.44 -5.10
C GLU A 83 7.80 -3.53 -6.04
N ASN A 84 9.11 -3.47 -5.82
CA ASN A 84 10.02 -2.61 -6.55
C ASN A 84 11.23 -3.35 -7.15
N GLY A 85 11.26 -4.69 -7.08
CA GLY A 85 12.34 -5.53 -7.62
C GLY A 85 13.69 -5.35 -6.93
N VAL A 86 13.78 -4.51 -5.90
CA VAL A 86 15.01 -4.26 -5.15
C VAL A 86 15.09 -5.25 -3.99
N SER A 87 16.05 -6.15 -4.05
CA SER A 87 16.44 -7.00 -2.92
C SER A 87 17.50 -6.29 -2.08
N SER A 88 17.34 -6.28 -0.76
CA SER A 88 18.38 -5.83 0.17
C SER A 88 18.69 -6.97 1.16
N PRO A 89 19.97 -7.22 1.50
CA PRO A 89 20.34 -8.29 2.42
C PRO A 89 19.89 -8.04 3.87
N ASP A 90 19.55 -6.80 4.22
CA ASP A 90 19.21 -6.43 5.60
C ASP A 90 17.72 -6.59 5.91
N VAL A 91 16.88 -6.70 4.86
CA VAL A 91 15.42 -6.67 4.99
C VAL A 91 14.74 -7.77 4.17
N VAL A 92 13.63 -8.26 4.70
CA VAL A 92 12.73 -9.18 4.04
C VAL A 92 11.45 -8.45 3.68
N TRP A 93 11.02 -8.59 2.44
CA TRP A 93 9.71 -8.13 1.99
C TRP A 93 8.75 -9.30 1.91
N THR A 94 7.55 -9.14 2.46
CA THR A 94 6.50 -10.18 2.45
C THR A 94 5.20 -9.57 1.92
N PRO A 95 4.64 -10.08 0.80
CA PRO A 95 3.39 -9.56 0.25
C PRO A 95 2.23 -9.85 1.21
N PHE A 96 1.29 -8.91 1.31
CA PHE A 96 0.02 -9.13 2.02
C PHE A 96 -1.20 -8.91 1.12
N ILE A 97 -1.02 -8.29 -0.07
CA ILE A 97 -2.09 -8.06 -1.03
C ILE A 97 -1.58 -8.19 -2.46
N ARG A 98 -2.39 -8.84 -3.30
CA ARG A 98 -2.34 -8.74 -4.76
C ARG A 98 -3.42 -7.76 -5.21
N GLU A 99 -3.07 -6.48 -5.22
CA GLU A 99 -4.03 -5.38 -5.32
C GLU A 99 -4.49 -5.16 -6.76
N PRO A 100 -5.80 -5.31 -7.07
CA PRO A 100 -6.32 -5.07 -8.40
C PRO A 100 -6.32 -3.59 -8.75
N LEU A 101 -6.09 -3.32 -10.04
CA LEU A 101 -6.33 -2.02 -10.64
C LEU A 101 -7.69 -2.00 -11.34
N CYS A 102 -8.33 -0.84 -11.35
CA CYS A 102 -9.62 -0.64 -11.98
C CYS A 102 -9.66 0.70 -12.71
N LEU A 103 -10.49 0.76 -13.75
CA LEU A 103 -10.96 2.01 -14.32
C LEU A 103 -12.04 2.59 -13.41
N VAL A 104 -11.95 3.89 -13.16
CA VAL A 104 -12.95 4.68 -12.44
C VAL A 104 -13.58 5.70 -13.39
N ALA A 105 -14.89 5.86 -13.27
CA ALA A 105 -15.68 6.85 -14.00
C ALA A 105 -16.66 7.55 -13.06
N PRO A 106 -17.18 8.74 -13.43
CA PRO A 106 -18.20 9.43 -12.65
C PRO A 106 -19.46 8.56 -12.44
N LEU A 107 -20.17 8.79 -11.35
CA LEU A 107 -21.48 8.17 -11.16
C LEU A 107 -22.42 8.52 -12.32
N GLY A 108 -23.17 7.52 -12.80
CA GLY A 108 -24.10 7.69 -13.92
C GLY A 108 -23.47 7.49 -15.30
N THR A 109 -22.15 7.29 -15.40
CA THR A 109 -21.53 6.83 -16.64
C THR A 109 -22.08 5.46 -17.03
N PRO A 110 -22.65 5.28 -18.23
CA PRO A 110 -23.18 4.01 -18.67
C PRO A 110 -22.09 2.93 -18.71
N PRO A 111 -22.37 1.69 -18.27
CA PRO A 111 -21.40 0.61 -18.37
C PRO A 111 -21.11 0.31 -19.84
N ALA A 112 -19.82 0.25 -20.18
CA ALA A 112 -19.33 -0.10 -21.50
C ALA A 112 -18.02 -0.90 -21.38
N PRO A 113 -17.61 -1.64 -22.42
CA PRO A 113 -16.31 -2.30 -22.45
C PRO A 113 -15.16 -1.32 -22.18
N LEU A 114 -14.12 -1.78 -21.49
CA LEU A 114 -12.96 -0.96 -21.08
C LEU A 114 -12.38 -0.15 -22.25
N GLN A 115 -12.14 -0.80 -23.39
CA GLN A 115 -11.58 -0.19 -24.59
C GLN A 115 -12.48 0.92 -25.13
N GLN A 116 -13.80 0.71 -25.13
CA GLN A 116 -14.75 1.72 -25.57
C GLN A 116 -14.73 2.92 -24.61
N MET A 117 -14.67 2.69 -23.30
CA MET A 117 -14.60 3.78 -22.33
C MET A 117 -13.35 4.63 -22.51
N LEU A 118 -12.18 3.98 -22.62
CA LEU A 118 -10.88 4.64 -22.85
C LEU A 118 -10.87 5.48 -24.15
N ALA A 119 -11.58 5.04 -25.19
CA ALA A 119 -11.64 5.74 -26.47
C ALA A 119 -12.65 6.89 -26.53
N THR A 120 -13.67 6.88 -25.67
CA THR A 120 -14.84 7.78 -25.80
C THR A 120 -14.94 8.84 -24.71
N HIS A 121 -14.21 8.69 -23.60
CA HIS A 121 -14.26 9.63 -22.48
C HIS A 121 -12.93 10.38 -22.32
N PRO A 122 -12.95 11.61 -21.79
CA PRO A 122 -11.74 12.30 -21.39
C PRO A 122 -10.98 11.49 -20.33
N TYR A 123 -9.66 11.42 -20.46
CA TYR A 123 -8.80 10.62 -19.60
C TYR A 123 -7.94 11.52 -18.70
N VAL A 124 -8.04 11.27 -17.39
CA VAL A 124 -7.19 11.90 -16.36
C VAL A 124 -6.02 10.96 -16.09
N ARG A 125 -4.82 11.33 -16.53
CA ARG A 125 -3.61 10.50 -16.42
C ARG A 125 -3.05 10.55 -14.99
N PHE A 126 -2.84 9.39 -14.39
CA PHE A 126 -1.93 9.28 -13.24
C PHE A 126 -0.49 9.18 -13.74
N LYS A 127 0.36 10.14 -13.37
CA LYS A 127 1.76 10.22 -13.81
C LYS A 127 2.67 10.56 -12.64
N ALA A 128 3.48 9.58 -12.24
CA ALA A 128 4.43 9.74 -11.15
C ALA A 128 5.61 8.79 -11.34
N ASN A 129 6.78 9.12 -10.77
CA ASN A 129 7.94 8.24 -10.80
C ASN A 129 7.84 7.15 -9.71
N VAL A 130 6.82 6.28 -9.82
CA VAL A 130 6.53 5.21 -8.86
C VAL A 130 6.09 3.92 -9.57
N PRO A 131 6.23 2.73 -8.96
CA PRO A 131 5.85 1.45 -9.58
C PRO A 131 4.42 1.42 -10.13
N LEU A 132 3.45 2.06 -9.46
CA LEU A 132 2.06 2.10 -9.90
C LEU A 132 1.90 2.68 -11.31
N ALA A 133 2.53 3.83 -11.59
CA ALA A 133 2.42 4.46 -12.91
C ALA A 133 3.00 3.55 -13.99
N LYS A 134 4.14 2.90 -13.72
CA LYS A 134 4.77 1.95 -14.65
C LYS A 134 3.88 0.75 -14.97
N VAL A 135 3.11 0.24 -14.00
CA VAL A 135 2.15 -0.86 -14.22
C VAL A 135 0.99 -0.40 -15.11
N ILE A 136 0.42 0.78 -14.83
CA ILE A 136 -0.66 1.36 -15.64
C ILE A 136 -0.19 1.62 -17.07
N ASP A 137 0.96 2.28 -17.22
CA ASP A 137 1.53 2.65 -18.51
C ASP A 137 1.81 1.42 -19.37
N ARG A 138 2.40 0.37 -18.79
CA ARG A 138 2.69 -0.89 -19.49
C ARG A 138 1.42 -1.51 -20.08
N GLU A 139 0.35 -1.56 -19.31
CA GLU A 139 -0.90 -2.18 -19.74
C GLU A 139 -1.67 -1.29 -20.73
N LEU A 140 -1.64 0.03 -20.56
CA LEU A 140 -2.14 0.96 -21.57
C LEU A 140 -1.38 0.81 -22.89
N SER A 141 -0.04 0.73 -22.85
CA SER A 141 0.77 0.49 -24.05
C SER A 141 0.45 -0.85 -24.72
N ARG A 142 0.19 -1.91 -23.94
CA ARG A 142 -0.20 -3.23 -24.47
C ARG A 142 -1.56 -3.19 -25.18
N MET A 143 -2.54 -2.47 -24.62
CA MET A 143 -3.87 -2.34 -25.23
C MET A 143 -3.89 -1.32 -26.39
N ASN A 144 -2.94 -0.38 -26.39
CA ASN A 144 -2.79 0.70 -27.37
C ASN A 144 -4.11 1.47 -27.68
N PRO A 145 -4.84 1.96 -26.66
CA PRO A 145 -6.06 2.73 -26.89
C PRO A 145 -5.74 4.13 -27.41
N VAL A 146 -6.69 4.74 -28.12
CA VAL A 146 -6.65 6.17 -28.44
C VAL A 146 -7.18 6.95 -27.23
N LEU A 147 -6.28 7.48 -26.40
CA LEU A 147 -6.66 8.25 -25.21
C LEU A 147 -6.81 9.74 -25.53
N ASN A 148 -7.90 10.34 -25.07
CA ASN A 148 -8.04 11.80 -24.99
C ASN A 148 -7.54 12.29 -23.62
N GLU A 149 -6.22 12.44 -23.46
CA GLU A 149 -5.64 12.89 -22.19
C GLU A 149 -5.87 14.39 -21.98
N ILE A 150 -6.63 14.74 -20.94
CA ILE A 150 -7.03 16.14 -20.67
C ILE A 150 -6.40 16.73 -19.41
N ALA A 151 -5.83 15.88 -18.55
CA ALA A 151 -5.18 16.28 -17.31
C ALA A 151 -4.16 15.23 -16.85
N GLU A 152 -3.11 15.67 -16.16
CA GLU A 152 -2.12 14.80 -15.52
C GLU A 152 -2.04 15.11 -14.02
N MET A 153 -1.97 14.08 -13.18
CA MET A 153 -1.86 14.19 -11.72
C MET A 153 -0.85 13.17 -11.20
N ASP A 154 -0.05 13.55 -10.21
CA ASP A 154 0.94 12.68 -9.56
C ASP A 154 0.43 12.02 -8.26
N ASN A 155 -0.85 12.25 -7.95
CA ASN A 155 -1.50 11.80 -6.73
C ASN A 155 -2.83 11.09 -7.04
N VAL A 156 -2.95 9.82 -6.63
CA VAL A 156 -4.17 9.01 -6.83
C VAL A 156 -5.40 9.65 -6.17
N ALA A 157 -5.26 10.29 -5.01
CA ALA A 157 -6.40 10.94 -4.35
C ALA A 157 -6.93 12.14 -5.17
N ALA A 158 -6.03 12.89 -5.83
CA ALA A 158 -6.40 13.99 -6.71
C ALA A 158 -7.07 13.48 -7.99
N VAL A 159 -6.54 12.41 -8.60
CA VAL A 159 -7.18 11.71 -9.73
C VAL A 159 -8.62 11.33 -9.39
N ILE A 160 -8.81 10.68 -8.24
CA ILE A 160 -10.13 10.25 -7.78
C ILE A 160 -11.07 11.45 -7.60
N ALA A 161 -10.59 12.54 -6.99
CA ALA A 161 -11.40 13.74 -6.82
C ALA A 161 -11.82 14.34 -8.17
N CYS A 162 -10.92 14.39 -9.15
CA CYS A 162 -11.24 14.86 -10.50
C CYS A 162 -12.31 13.99 -11.17
N VAL A 163 -12.17 12.66 -11.11
CA VAL A 163 -13.14 11.72 -11.68
C VAL A 163 -14.50 11.83 -10.98
N ALA A 164 -14.52 11.89 -9.64
CA ALA A 164 -15.76 12.04 -8.88
C ALA A 164 -16.50 13.36 -9.19
N ASN A 165 -15.78 14.40 -9.60
CA ASN A 165 -16.34 15.68 -10.04
C ASN A 165 -16.64 15.75 -11.54
N GLY A 166 -16.59 14.63 -12.26
CA GLY A 166 -17.01 14.56 -13.66
C GLY A 166 -15.95 14.98 -14.68
N LEU A 167 -14.68 15.16 -14.29
CA LEU A 167 -13.63 15.61 -15.22
C LEU A 167 -13.39 14.59 -16.36
N GLY A 168 -13.53 13.30 -16.07
CA GLY A 168 -13.27 12.23 -17.02
C GLY A 168 -13.15 10.89 -16.30
N ILE A 169 -12.46 9.94 -16.93
CA ILE A 169 -12.17 8.61 -16.38
C ILE A 169 -10.68 8.45 -16.07
N SER A 170 -10.32 7.48 -15.23
CA SER A 170 -8.91 7.18 -14.93
C SER A 170 -8.70 5.75 -14.49
N ILE A 171 -7.45 5.32 -14.33
CA ILE A 171 -7.08 4.01 -13.79
C ILE A 171 -6.41 4.20 -12.43
N VAL A 172 -6.91 3.49 -11.42
CA VAL A 172 -6.45 3.60 -10.03
C VAL A 172 -6.44 2.23 -9.34
N PRO A 173 -5.69 2.07 -8.22
CA PRO A 173 -5.83 0.91 -7.37
C PRO A 173 -7.23 0.85 -6.74
N GLN A 174 -7.85 -0.32 -6.71
CA GLN A 174 -9.22 -0.49 -6.21
C GLN A 174 -9.37 -0.06 -4.74
N VAL A 175 -8.33 -0.16 -3.90
CA VAL A 175 -8.43 0.31 -2.52
C VAL A 175 -8.77 1.81 -2.43
N ALA A 176 -8.29 2.60 -3.40
CA ALA A 176 -8.45 4.04 -3.37
C ALA A 176 -9.92 4.46 -3.61
N THR A 177 -10.74 3.58 -4.19
CA THR A 177 -12.16 3.84 -4.45
C THR A 177 -13.05 3.56 -3.25
N GLN A 178 -12.58 2.79 -2.25
CA GLN A 178 -13.44 2.32 -1.14
C GLN A 178 -14.08 3.47 -0.33
N ASN A 179 -13.38 4.59 -0.16
CA ASN A 179 -13.88 5.74 0.62
C ASN A 179 -14.81 6.67 -0.17
N VAL A 180 -14.89 6.51 -1.50
CA VAL A 180 -15.64 7.39 -2.42
C VAL A 180 -16.59 6.61 -3.34
N SER A 181 -16.72 5.30 -3.11
CA SER A 181 -17.45 4.36 -3.97
C SER A 181 -18.87 4.78 -4.35
N PRO A 182 -19.70 5.48 -3.53
CA PRO A 182 -21.03 5.86 -4.00
C PRO A 182 -21.02 6.92 -5.11
N GLN A 183 -19.88 7.53 -5.41
CA GLN A 183 -19.74 8.59 -6.42
C GLN A 183 -19.06 8.11 -7.71
N LEU A 184 -18.70 6.83 -7.80
CA LEU A 184 -17.90 6.30 -8.91
C LEU A 184 -18.49 5.00 -9.46
N VAL A 185 -18.34 4.81 -10.76
CA VAL A 185 -18.46 3.51 -11.43
C VAL A 185 -17.06 2.91 -11.53
N THR A 186 -16.91 1.62 -11.21
CA THR A 186 -15.64 0.89 -11.28
C THR A 186 -15.73 -0.27 -12.25
N ILE A 187 -14.69 -0.45 -13.08
CA ILE A 187 -14.59 -1.54 -14.06
C ILE A 187 -13.18 -2.16 -13.97
N PRO A 188 -13.01 -3.49 -14.01
CA PRO A 188 -11.69 -4.11 -14.00
C PRO A 188 -10.77 -3.56 -15.11
N PHE A 189 -9.49 -3.35 -14.77
CA PHE A 189 -8.50 -2.89 -15.74
C PHE A 189 -7.76 -4.06 -16.40
N GLY A 190 -7.75 -4.06 -17.74
CA GLY A 190 -7.19 -5.11 -18.60
C GLY A 190 -8.20 -6.20 -18.98
N ASP A 191 -7.95 -6.89 -20.11
CA ASP A 191 -8.73 -8.08 -20.52
C ASP A 191 -8.58 -9.23 -19.51
N THR A 192 -7.39 -9.33 -18.91
CA THR A 192 -7.13 -10.07 -17.68
C THR A 192 -6.88 -9.05 -16.58
N PRO A 193 -7.47 -9.20 -15.37
CA PRO A 193 -7.30 -8.22 -14.32
C PRO A 193 -5.82 -7.96 -14.02
N VAL A 194 -5.46 -6.68 -14.03
CA VAL A 194 -4.10 -6.20 -13.76
C VAL A 194 -3.95 -5.98 -12.26
N TYR A 195 -2.83 -6.43 -11.70
CA TYR A 195 -2.55 -6.32 -10.29
C TYR A 195 -1.18 -5.69 -10.04
N ARG A 196 -1.02 -5.11 -8.85
CA ARG A 196 0.28 -4.81 -8.25
C ARG A 196 0.40 -5.54 -6.91
N GLN A 197 1.60 -5.82 -6.44
CA GLN A 197 1.80 -6.35 -5.11
C GLN A 197 2.22 -5.26 -4.12
N ILE A 198 1.61 -5.25 -2.94
CA ILE A 198 2.07 -4.48 -1.78
C ILE A 198 2.42 -5.46 -0.67
N GLY A 199 3.51 -5.17 0.03
CA GLY A 199 4.01 -6.01 1.11
C GLY A 199 4.62 -5.18 2.24
N LEU A 200 4.92 -5.88 3.33
CA LEU A 200 5.64 -5.33 4.47
C LEU A 200 7.14 -5.63 4.35
N LEU A 201 7.95 -4.59 4.50
CA LEU A 201 9.37 -4.72 4.77
C LEU A 201 9.61 -4.85 6.27
N ARG A 202 10.53 -5.74 6.64
CA ARG A 202 11.09 -5.85 7.99
C ARG A 202 12.56 -6.21 7.94
N ARG A 203 13.30 -5.90 9.00
CA ARG A 203 14.64 -6.47 9.19
C ARG A 203 14.56 -7.98 9.44
N HIS A 204 15.57 -8.74 9.04
CA HIS A 204 15.66 -10.19 9.33
C HIS A 204 15.49 -10.50 10.83
N THR A 205 16.16 -9.70 11.66
CA THR A 205 16.07 -9.77 13.12
C THR A 205 15.33 -8.52 13.62
N SER A 206 14.00 -8.60 13.66
CA SER A 206 13.18 -7.53 14.23
C SER A 206 12.77 -7.85 15.67
N PRO A 207 13.07 -6.98 16.65
CA PRO A 207 12.56 -7.15 18.01
C PRO A 207 11.03 -6.99 18.08
N ARG A 208 10.42 -6.41 17.04
CA ARG A 208 8.98 -6.18 16.92
C ARG A 208 8.29 -7.20 15.99
N HIS A 209 8.90 -8.37 15.74
CA HIS A 209 8.39 -9.32 14.74
C HIS A 209 6.93 -9.74 14.99
N GLN A 210 6.52 -9.93 16.25
CA GLN A 210 5.14 -10.31 16.59
C GLN A 210 4.12 -9.24 16.16
N LEU A 211 4.42 -7.96 16.38
CA LEU A 211 3.55 -6.86 15.91
C LEU A 211 3.52 -6.77 14.38
N ILE A 212 4.63 -7.08 13.72
CA ILE A 212 4.72 -7.04 12.25
C ILE A 212 3.92 -8.19 11.65
N ASP A 213 3.98 -9.38 12.24
CA ASP A 213 3.20 -10.55 11.83
C ASP A 213 1.70 -10.29 12.05
N GLU A 214 1.31 -9.75 13.20
CA GLU A 214 -0.09 -9.37 13.49
C GLU A 214 -0.60 -8.25 12.56
N LEU A 215 0.23 -7.24 12.28
CA LEU A 215 -0.10 -6.20 11.30
C LEU A 215 -0.28 -6.80 9.90
N HIS A 216 0.58 -7.75 9.50
CA HIS A 216 0.46 -8.45 8.22
C HIS A 216 -0.88 -9.19 8.13
N GLU A 217 -1.22 -9.99 9.15
CA GLU A 217 -2.48 -10.72 9.20
C GLU A 217 -3.69 -9.79 9.10
N HIS A 218 -3.68 -8.68 9.83
CA HIS A 218 -4.72 -7.67 9.73
C HIS A 218 -4.81 -7.05 8.34
N LEU A 219 -3.66 -6.73 7.71
CA LEU A 219 -3.61 -6.20 6.36
C LEU A 219 -4.17 -7.19 5.33
N ALA A 220 -3.74 -8.46 5.38
CA ALA A 220 -4.26 -9.51 4.51
C ALA A 220 -5.76 -9.72 4.69
N ALA A 221 -6.25 -9.71 5.94
CA ALA A 221 -7.67 -9.86 6.24
C ALA A 221 -8.52 -8.69 5.69
N VAL A 222 -8.08 -7.43 5.86
CA VAL A 222 -8.82 -6.28 5.30
C VAL A 222 -8.75 -6.19 3.78
N SER A 223 -7.80 -6.90 3.15
CA SER A 223 -7.68 -7.04 1.70
C SER A 223 -8.66 -8.04 1.08
N GLY A 224 -9.40 -8.81 1.89
CA GLY A 224 -10.44 -9.73 1.41
C GLY A 224 -9.89 -10.82 0.48
N GLU A 225 -10.55 -11.06 -0.65
CA GLU A 225 -10.14 -12.08 -1.63
C GLU A 225 -8.76 -11.82 -2.26
N TYR A 226 -8.24 -10.59 -2.16
CA TYR A 226 -6.93 -10.20 -2.66
C TYR A 226 -5.82 -10.33 -1.61
N GLY A 227 -6.18 -10.70 -0.38
CA GLY A 227 -5.25 -10.91 0.72
C GLY A 227 -4.31 -12.09 0.45
N VAL A 228 -3.05 -11.92 0.84
CA VAL A 228 -2.02 -12.97 0.78
C VAL A 228 -1.57 -13.23 2.21
N GLY A 229 -1.71 -14.47 2.68
CA GLY A 229 -1.29 -14.87 4.03
C GLY A 229 0.23 -14.94 4.17
N LEU A 230 0.72 -15.00 5.41
CA LEU A 230 2.12 -15.29 5.68
C LEU A 230 2.43 -16.72 5.21
N ASP A 231 3.38 -16.88 4.30
CA ASP A 231 3.97 -18.19 4.02
C ASP A 231 4.87 -18.57 5.20
N THR A 232 4.30 -19.32 6.16
CA THR A 232 5.05 -19.87 7.31
C THR A 232 6.00 -20.99 6.92
N THR A 233 5.91 -21.49 5.68
CA THR A 233 6.86 -22.44 5.11
C THR A 233 8.01 -21.69 4.45
N GLY A 234 9.03 -21.35 5.23
CA GLY A 234 10.31 -20.89 4.69
C GLY A 234 10.90 -21.91 3.72
N ARG A 235 10.61 -21.76 2.43
CA ARG A 235 11.42 -22.32 1.35
C ARG A 235 11.87 -21.18 0.47
N SER A 236 13.05 -20.68 0.84
CA SER A 236 14.02 -20.12 -0.10
C SER A 236 14.00 -20.98 -1.36
N LYS A 237 13.46 -20.44 -2.46
CA LYS A 237 13.78 -20.98 -3.78
C LYS A 237 15.18 -20.49 -4.08
N ALA A 238 16.10 -21.46 -4.09
CA ALA A 238 17.47 -21.35 -4.54
C ALA A 238 17.57 -20.78 -5.96
#